data_AF-R5VYE6-F1
#
_entry.id   AF-R5VYE6-F1
#
_cell.length_a   1.000
_cell.length_b   1.000
_cell.length_c   1.000
_cell.angle_alpha   90.00
_cell.angle_beta   90.00
_cell.angle_gamma   90.00
#
_symmetry.space_group_name_H-M   'P 1'
#
loop_
_entity.id
_entity.type
_entity.pdbx_description
1 polymer ?
#
loop_
_entity_poly.entity_id
_entity_poly.type
_entity_poly.pdbx_seq_one_letter_code
_entity_poly.pdbx_strand_id
1 'polypeptide(L)'
;MKKIWKIALFIVLMIPLSSCFNTNRRINYFISGFFIGYNENNNTQTCYFNVEEITKNSFQEANGVNVIHDLVSNKFYSLEFYVIDHESNQYTIDFINLKDAYDGAKGTPIAYKDDNQNWITPFAGMVSEKEANYYSIHITNENFEIYTYLSLNEDNS
;
A
#
# COMPACT_ATOMS: atom_id res chain seq x y z
N MET A 1 -64.56 -1.23 -9.51
CA MET A 1 -63.37 -1.37 -8.65
C MET A 1 -62.20 -1.99 -9.44
N LYS A 2 -61.48 -1.20 -10.26
CA LYS A 2 -60.30 -1.69 -11.03
C LYS A 2 -59.28 -0.56 -11.29
N LYS A 3 -58.96 0.27 -10.28
CA LYS A 3 -58.03 1.40 -10.46
C LYS A 3 -56.91 1.52 -9.42
N ILE A 4 -56.80 0.60 -8.46
CA ILE A 4 -55.76 0.68 -7.41
C ILE A 4 -54.54 -0.20 -7.74
N TRP A 5 -54.66 -1.15 -8.66
CA TRP A 5 -53.61 -2.16 -8.88
C TRP A 5 -52.39 -1.67 -9.70
N LYS A 6 -52.55 -0.61 -10.50
CA LYS A 6 -51.46 -0.08 -11.34
C LYS A 6 -50.49 0.86 -10.60
N ILE A 7 -50.89 1.39 -9.44
CA ILE A 7 -50.04 2.33 -8.67
C ILE A 7 -49.07 1.57 -7.76
N ALA A 8 -49.45 0.38 -7.29
CA ALA A 8 -48.58 -0.46 -6.47
C ALA A 8 -47.36 -1.01 -7.24
N LEU A 9 -47.48 -1.20 -8.57
CA LEU A 9 -46.40 -1.75 -9.40
C LEU A 9 -45.27 -0.74 -9.67
N PHE A 10 -45.55 0.56 -9.57
CA PHE A 10 -44.57 1.62 -9.85
C PHE A 10 -43.67 1.93 -8.65
N ILE A 11 -44.11 1.61 -7.43
CA ILE A 11 -43.35 1.84 -6.19
C ILE A 11 -42.31 0.72 -5.96
N VAL A 12 -42.56 -0.49 -6.49
CA VAL A 12 -41.63 -1.63 -6.36
C VAL A 12 -40.48 -1.58 -7.38
N LEU A 13 -40.63 -0.80 -8.46
CA LEU A 13 -39.60 -0.65 -9.51
C LEU A 13 -38.56 0.45 -9.23
N MET A 14 -38.73 1.24 -8.16
CA MET A 14 -37.84 2.36 -7.81
C MET A 14 -36.86 2.05 -6.67
N ILE A 15 -36.83 0.82 -6.15
CA ILE A 15 -35.88 0.38 -5.13
C ILE A 15 -35.34 -0.98 -5.58
N PRO A 16 -34.05 -1.15 -5.98
CA PRO A 16 -32.89 -0.35 -5.59
C PRO A 16 -31.97 0.05 -6.77
N LEU A 17 -31.92 1.33 -7.13
CA LEU A 17 -30.74 1.92 -7.81
C LEU A 17 -29.63 2.28 -6.80
N SER A 18 -29.80 1.91 -5.53
CA SER A 18 -28.89 2.22 -4.42
C SER A 18 -27.74 1.22 -4.24
N SER A 19 -27.58 0.21 -5.10
CA SER A 19 -26.47 -0.76 -4.98
C SER A 19 -25.25 -0.48 -5.86
N CYS A 20 -25.17 0.70 -6.50
CA CYS A 20 -23.94 1.18 -7.13
C CYS A 20 -23.00 1.90 -6.15
N PHE A 21 -22.96 1.48 -4.88
CA PHE A 21 -21.83 1.76 -3.99
C PHE A 21 -21.18 0.44 -3.64
N ASN A 22 -20.77 -0.32 -4.66
CA ASN A 22 -19.81 -1.38 -4.43
C ASN A 22 -18.46 -0.68 -4.22
N THR A 23 -18.16 -0.36 -2.97
CA THR A 23 -16.89 0.18 -2.46
C THR A 23 -15.79 -0.87 -2.61
N ASN A 24 -15.52 -1.27 -3.85
CA ASN A 24 -14.42 -2.15 -4.25
C ASN A 24 -13.14 -1.30 -4.41
N ARG A 25 -12.90 -0.38 -3.48
CA ARG A 25 -11.68 0.42 -3.48
C ARG A 25 -10.58 -0.45 -2.92
N ARG A 26 -9.51 -0.61 -3.69
CA ARG A 26 -8.25 -1.09 -3.13
C ARG A 26 -7.89 -0.15 -1.99
N ILE A 27 -7.53 -0.76 -0.87
CA ILE A 27 -7.06 -0.03 0.31
C ILE A 27 -5.54 -0.01 0.27
N ASN A 28 -5.01 0.96 1.00
CA ASN A 28 -3.59 1.21 1.22
C ASN A 28 -2.85 1.98 0.12
N TYR A 29 -1.96 2.86 0.54
CA TYR A 29 -1.26 3.82 -0.32
C TYR A 29 0.03 4.26 0.34
N PHE A 30 1.00 4.73 -0.45
CA PHE A 30 2.27 5.24 0.05
C PHE A 30 2.10 6.63 0.66
N ILE A 31 2.81 6.88 1.76
CA ILE A 31 3.02 8.22 2.31
C ILE A 31 4.51 8.55 2.29
N SER A 32 4.85 9.79 1.95
CA SER A 32 6.23 10.25 1.98
C SER A 32 6.78 10.29 3.40
N GLY A 33 8.06 9.99 3.56
CA GLY A 33 8.77 10.02 4.83
C GLY A 33 9.92 9.03 4.88
N PHE A 34 10.58 9.02 6.03
CA PHE A 34 11.69 8.14 6.32
C PHE A 34 11.31 7.15 7.42
N PHE A 35 11.58 5.88 7.18
CA PHE A 35 11.06 4.80 8.00
C PHE A 35 12.15 3.81 8.37
N ILE A 36 12.05 3.28 9.58
CA ILE A 36 13.02 2.35 10.16
C ILE A 36 12.25 1.12 10.60
N GLY A 37 12.74 -0.05 10.21
CA GLY A 37 12.21 -1.35 10.60
C GLY A 37 13.33 -2.31 11.01
N TYR A 38 12.96 -3.51 11.43
CA TYR A 38 13.90 -4.55 11.84
C TYR A 38 13.45 -5.89 11.26
N ASN A 39 14.40 -6.79 10.99
CA ASN A 39 14.07 -8.15 10.58
C ASN A 39 13.35 -8.89 11.72
N GLU A 40 12.05 -9.16 11.55
CA GLU A 40 11.20 -9.77 12.58
C GLU A 40 11.62 -11.19 13.01
N ASN A 41 12.38 -11.90 12.18
CA ASN A 41 12.75 -13.29 12.50
C ASN A 41 13.80 -13.37 13.60
N ASN A 42 14.74 -12.42 13.64
CA ASN A 42 15.90 -12.50 14.53
C ASN A 42 16.35 -11.14 15.11
N ASN A 43 15.73 -10.03 14.71
CA ASN A 43 16.06 -8.67 15.12
C ASN A 43 17.54 -8.28 14.94
N THR A 44 18.26 -8.95 14.04
CA THR A 44 19.70 -8.70 13.81
C THR A 44 19.98 -7.70 12.69
N GLN A 45 18.97 -7.36 11.91
CA GLN A 45 19.09 -6.43 10.79
C GLN A 45 18.17 -5.25 11.01
N THR A 46 18.67 -4.06 10.71
CA THR A 46 17.91 -2.81 10.69
C THR A 46 17.66 -2.42 9.23
N CYS A 47 16.46 -1.95 8.94
CA CYS A 47 16.02 -1.63 7.60
C CYS A 47 15.65 -0.15 7.55
N TYR A 48 15.93 0.49 6.43
CA TYR A 48 15.67 1.90 6.23
C TYR A 48 14.99 2.09 4.90
N PHE A 49 13.84 2.77 4.93
CA PHE A 49 13.00 2.99 3.77
C PHE A 49 12.64 4.46 3.67
N ASN A 50 13.08 5.11 2.60
CA ASN A 50 12.76 6.49 2.28
C ASN A 50 11.75 6.50 1.12
N VAL A 51 10.69 7.28 1.30
CA VAL A 51 9.65 7.48 0.29
C VAL A 51 9.52 8.98 0.06
N GLU A 52 9.76 9.42 -1.17
CA GLU A 52 9.62 10.83 -1.54
C GLU A 52 8.63 10.96 -2.68
N GLU A 53 7.64 11.86 -2.55
CA GLU A 53 6.71 12.17 -3.64
C GLU A 53 7.45 12.91 -4.74
N ILE A 54 7.33 12.42 -5.97
CA ILE A 54 8.02 12.97 -7.14
C ILE A 54 7.04 13.40 -8.22
N THR A 55 7.53 14.14 -9.20
CA THR A 55 6.74 14.50 -10.38
C THR A 55 6.59 13.31 -11.33
N LYS A 56 5.54 13.34 -12.17
CA LYS A 56 5.38 12.38 -13.27
C LYS A 56 6.58 12.37 -14.24
N ASN A 57 7.20 13.52 -14.47
CA ASN A 57 8.37 13.60 -15.36
C ASN A 57 9.55 12.85 -14.75
N SER A 58 9.85 13.08 -13.46
CA SER A 58 10.89 12.36 -12.73
C SER A 58 10.64 10.85 -12.70
N PHE A 59 9.37 10.43 -12.54
CA PHE A 59 8.97 9.02 -12.64
C PHE A 59 9.29 8.41 -14.01
N GLN A 60 9.03 9.15 -15.10
CA GLN A 60 9.32 8.70 -16.46
C GLN A 60 10.83 8.64 -16.74
N GLU A 61 11.59 9.61 -16.24
CA GLU A 61 13.05 9.68 -16.37
C GLU A 61 13.76 8.53 -15.62
N ALA A 62 13.23 8.12 -14.46
CA ALA A 62 13.75 7.01 -13.68
C ALA A 62 13.58 5.63 -14.35
N ASN A 63 12.78 5.54 -15.43
CA ASN A 63 12.62 4.34 -16.25
C ASN A 63 12.33 3.06 -15.44
N GLY A 64 11.46 3.18 -14.44
CA GLY A 64 10.99 2.07 -13.60
C GLY A 64 11.94 1.62 -12.49
N VAL A 65 13.08 2.27 -12.31
CA VAL A 65 14.02 1.95 -11.20
C VAL A 65 13.66 2.79 -9.98
N ASN A 66 13.45 2.14 -8.84
CA ASN A 66 13.23 2.79 -7.53
C ASN A 66 12.11 3.83 -7.55
N VAL A 67 11.10 3.62 -8.39
CA VAL A 67 9.95 4.51 -8.51
C VAL A 67 8.66 3.71 -8.60
N ILE A 68 7.56 4.32 -8.16
CA ILE A 68 6.23 3.71 -8.20
C ILE A 68 5.16 4.74 -8.53
N HIS A 69 4.21 4.35 -9.39
CA HIS A 69 2.92 5.02 -9.52
C HIS A 69 1.95 4.31 -8.60
N ASP A 70 1.60 4.94 -7.50
CA ASP A 70 0.65 4.38 -6.55
C ASP A 70 -0.77 4.50 -7.11
N LEU A 71 -1.39 3.37 -7.44
CA LEU A 71 -2.70 3.30 -8.08
C LEU A 71 -3.85 3.70 -7.13
N VAL A 72 -3.62 3.73 -5.81
CA VAL A 72 -4.65 4.12 -4.82
C VAL A 72 -4.65 5.62 -4.58
N SER A 73 -3.48 6.22 -4.30
CA SER A 73 -3.35 7.67 -4.14
C SER A 73 -3.27 8.43 -5.46
N ASN A 74 -2.98 7.72 -6.56
CA ASN A 74 -2.70 8.27 -7.89
C ASN A 74 -1.55 9.29 -7.90
N LYS A 75 -0.51 9.00 -7.10
CA LYS A 75 0.72 9.79 -6.97
C LYS A 75 1.94 9.00 -7.41
N PHE A 76 3.05 9.71 -7.62
CA PHE A 76 4.33 9.11 -7.99
C PHE A 76 5.30 9.26 -6.83
N TYR A 77 6.05 8.20 -6.54
CA TYR A 77 7.04 8.20 -5.47
C TYR A 77 8.37 7.65 -5.97
N SER A 78 9.46 8.18 -5.42
CA SER A 78 10.77 7.53 -5.41
C SER A 78 10.96 6.78 -4.10
N LEU A 79 11.65 5.66 -4.19
CA LEU A 79 11.81 4.67 -3.14
C LEU A 79 13.30 4.38 -2.95
N GLU A 80 13.82 4.59 -1.75
CA GLU A 80 15.18 4.15 -1.41
C GLU A 80 15.12 3.17 -0.26
N PHE A 81 15.73 2.00 -0.44
CA PHE A 81 15.69 0.96 0.57
C PHE A 81 17.06 0.34 0.79
N TYR A 82 17.47 0.26 2.05
CA TYR A 82 18.70 -0.41 2.44
C TYR A 82 18.57 -1.12 3.79
N VAL A 83 19.42 -2.13 3.98
CA VAL A 83 19.49 -2.95 5.18
C VAL A 83 20.89 -2.85 5.75
N ILE A 84 21.00 -2.73 7.08
CA ILE A 84 22.24 -2.85 7.84
C ILE A 84 22.18 -4.15 8.63
N ASP A 85 23.16 -5.04 8.45
CA ASP A 85 23.26 -6.26 9.25
C ASP A 85 23.96 -6.05 10.60
N HIS A 86 23.99 -7.11 11.41
CA HIS A 86 24.63 -7.12 12.72
C HIS A 86 26.14 -6.83 12.71
N GLU A 87 26.81 -7.00 11.56
CA GLU A 87 28.23 -6.68 11.36
C GLU A 87 28.41 -5.24 10.82
N SER A 88 27.33 -4.45 10.74
CA SER A 88 27.28 -3.10 10.19
C SER A 88 27.55 -3.03 8.67
N ASN A 89 27.37 -4.14 7.93
CA ASN A 89 27.41 -4.10 6.48
C ASN A 89 26.09 -3.55 5.94
N GLN A 90 26.17 -2.66 4.95
CA GLN A 90 25.00 -2.07 4.30
C GLN A 90 24.73 -2.73 2.95
N TYR A 91 23.47 -3.07 2.70
CA TYR A 91 22.97 -3.64 1.45
C TYR A 91 21.84 -2.76 0.93
N THR A 92 22.04 -2.15 -0.23
CA THR A 92 20.98 -1.42 -0.94
C THR A 92 20.22 -2.38 -1.84
N ILE A 93 18.90 -2.22 -1.90
CA ILE A 93 18.02 -3.04 -2.73
C ILE A 93 17.30 -2.11 -3.70
N ASP A 94 17.49 -2.39 -4.99
CA ASP A 94 16.80 -1.68 -6.06
C ASP A 94 15.51 -2.40 -6.44
N PHE A 95 14.41 -1.65 -6.48
CA PHE A 95 13.14 -2.10 -7.03
C PHE A 95 13.08 -1.82 -8.52
N ILE A 96 12.74 -2.84 -9.30
CA ILE A 96 12.73 -2.75 -10.77
C ILE A 96 11.33 -3.00 -11.32
N ASN A 97 10.75 -1.99 -11.96
CA ASN A 97 9.46 -2.05 -12.63
C ASN A 97 8.31 -2.57 -11.73
N LEU A 98 8.14 -1.94 -10.57
CA LEU A 98 7.05 -2.27 -9.65
C LEU A 98 5.68 -2.20 -10.34
N LYS A 99 4.92 -3.29 -10.24
CA LYS A 99 3.57 -3.44 -10.81
C LYS A 99 2.62 -3.97 -9.75
N ASP A 100 1.34 -3.70 -9.94
CA ASP A 100 0.27 -4.30 -9.13
C ASP A 100 0.39 -5.83 -9.11
N ALA A 101 0.67 -6.39 -7.93
CA ALA A 101 0.91 -7.82 -7.76
C ALA A 101 -0.33 -8.68 -8.00
N TYR A 102 -1.52 -8.08 -7.97
CA TYR A 102 -2.80 -8.76 -8.11
C TYR A 102 -3.59 -8.32 -9.35
N ASP A 103 -2.95 -7.71 -10.35
CA ASP A 103 -3.49 -7.40 -11.67
C ASP A 103 -4.96 -6.90 -11.68
N GLY A 104 -5.21 -5.77 -11.02
CA GLY A 104 -6.56 -5.18 -10.95
C GLY A 104 -7.61 -5.89 -10.08
N ALA A 105 -7.27 -6.96 -9.34
CA ALA A 105 -8.13 -7.57 -8.32
C ALA A 105 -8.82 -6.53 -7.40
N LYS A 106 -10.13 -6.70 -7.23
CA LYS A 106 -10.98 -5.81 -6.43
C LYS A 106 -11.17 -6.40 -5.03
N GLY A 107 -11.17 -5.54 -4.01
CA GLY A 107 -11.34 -5.95 -2.62
C GLY A 107 -10.09 -6.53 -1.95
N THR A 108 -8.95 -6.58 -2.66
CA THR A 108 -7.64 -6.90 -2.09
C THR A 108 -6.90 -5.61 -1.73
N PRO A 109 -6.16 -5.57 -0.61
CA PRO A 109 -5.22 -4.50 -0.34
C PRO A 109 -4.20 -4.40 -1.49
N ILE A 110 -3.78 -3.18 -1.85
CA ILE A 110 -2.80 -3.05 -2.93
C ILE A 110 -1.42 -3.51 -2.46
N ALA A 111 -0.77 -4.31 -3.30
CA ALA A 111 0.62 -4.69 -3.16
C ALA A 111 1.27 -4.60 -4.52
N TYR A 112 2.57 -4.39 -4.53
CA TYR A 112 3.36 -4.27 -5.74
C TYR A 112 4.47 -5.31 -5.73
N LYS A 113 4.78 -5.83 -6.91
CA LYS A 113 5.86 -6.77 -7.14
C LYS A 113 6.75 -6.27 -8.26
N ASP A 114 8.05 -6.38 -8.06
CA ASP A 114 9.06 -5.96 -9.02
C ASP A 114 9.52 -7.16 -9.89
N ASP A 115 10.33 -6.89 -10.91
CA ASP A 115 10.83 -7.93 -11.82
C ASP A 115 11.78 -8.93 -11.13
N ASN A 116 12.43 -8.52 -10.03
CA ASN A 116 13.30 -9.34 -9.19
C ASN A 116 12.53 -10.17 -8.15
N GLN A 117 11.20 -10.17 -8.20
CA GLN A 117 10.30 -10.84 -7.26
C GLN A 117 10.26 -10.23 -5.85
N ASN A 118 10.79 -9.02 -5.65
CA ASN A 118 10.62 -8.27 -4.42
C ASN A 118 9.20 -7.75 -4.31
N TRP A 119 8.62 -7.85 -3.12
CA TRP A 119 7.29 -7.32 -2.83
C TRP A 119 7.35 -6.06 -2.00
N ILE A 120 6.42 -5.15 -2.27
CA ILE A 120 6.16 -4.00 -1.43
C ILE A 120 4.67 -3.77 -1.27
N THR A 121 4.19 -3.81 -0.03
CA THR A 121 2.79 -3.55 0.31
C THR A 121 2.73 -2.25 1.11
N PRO A 122 2.36 -1.11 0.50
CA PRO A 122 2.16 0.12 1.25
C PRO A 122 0.93 -0.02 2.16
N PHE A 123 1.01 0.46 3.41
CA PHE A 123 -0.07 0.67 4.41
C PHE A 123 -1.01 -0.54 4.66
N ALA A 124 -1.72 -0.58 5.79
CA ALA A 124 -2.84 -1.50 6.04
C ALA A 124 -3.71 -0.84 7.12
N GLY A 125 -4.74 -0.10 6.71
CA GLY A 125 -5.49 0.71 7.67
C GLY A 125 -6.50 -0.09 8.50
N MET A 126 -6.30 -0.12 9.81
CA MET A 126 -7.41 -0.01 10.78
C MET A 126 -7.12 1.12 11.78
N VAL A 127 -7.91 2.20 11.65
CA VAL A 127 -8.44 3.12 12.69
C VAL A 127 -7.57 4.24 13.32
N SER A 128 -8.21 5.42 13.32
CA SER A 128 -8.14 6.67 14.12
C SER A 128 -6.87 7.51 14.23
N GLU A 129 -7.09 8.79 13.92
CA GLU A 129 -6.23 9.95 14.11
C GLU A 129 -5.64 10.04 15.54
N LYS A 130 -4.33 9.84 15.68
CA LYS A 130 -3.36 10.82 16.19
C LYS A 130 -1.95 10.22 16.32
N GLU A 131 -1.04 10.83 15.57
CA GLU A 131 0.42 10.96 15.77
C GLU A 131 1.22 9.75 16.32
N ALA A 132 1.80 8.95 15.40
CA ALA A 132 3.25 8.68 15.29
C ALA A 132 3.53 7.86 14.01
N ASN A 133 4.52 8.27 13.22
CA ASN A 133 4.86 7.71 11.91
C ASN A 133 5.85 6.54 12.02
N TYR A 134 5.40 5.29 11.96
CA TYR A 134 6.29 4.13 11.91
C TYR A 134 5.85 3.16 10.82
N TYR A 135 6.82 2.51 10.16
CA TYR A 135 6.57 1.38 9.27
C TYR A 135 7.33 0.17 9.80
N SER A 136 6.64 -0.95 10.06
CA SER A 136 7.28 -2.26 10.16
C SER A 136 7.79 -2.63 8.78
N ILE A 137 8.96 -3.24 8.68
CA ILE A 137 9.55 -3.72 7.43
C ILE A 137 9.86 -5.18 7.66
N HIS A 138 9.12 -6.05 6.98
CA HIS A 138 9.37 -7.47 7.04
C HIS A 138 10.51 -7.82 6.09
N ILE A 139 11.45 -8.66 6.54
CA ILE A 139 12.54 -9.21 5.71
C ILE A 139 12.47 -10.72 5.84
N THR A 140 12.41 -11.44 4.72
CA THR A 140 12.56 -12.91 4.71
C THR A 140 13.87 -13.31 4.03
N ASN A 141 14.44 -14.46 4.42
CA ASN A 141 15.79 -14.89 4.02
C ASN A 141 15.87 -15.50 2.60
N GLU A 142 14.74 -15.80 1.95
CA GLU A 142 14.70 -16.47 0.64
C GLU A 142 14.19 -15.59 -0.50
N ASN A 143 13.37 -14.57 -0.19
CA ASN A 143 12.89 -13.50 -1.09
C ASN A 143 12.65 -12.23 -0.26
N PHE A 144 12.85 -11.03 -0.81
CA PHE A 144 12.57 -9.81 -0.04
C PHE A 144 11.09 -9.43 -0.13
N GLU A 145 10.37 -9.45 1.00
CA GLU A 145 8.95 -9.04 1.07
C GLU A 145 8.77 -7.92 2.08
N ILE A 146 8.70 -6.68 1.61
CA ILE A 146 8.44 -5.52 2.45
C ILE A 146 6.93 -5.38 2.67
N TYR A 147 6.47 -5.85 3.81
CA TYR A 147 5.17 -5.43 4.35
C TYR A 147 5.38 -4.20 5.21
N THR A 148 4.66 -3.13 4.89
CA THR A 148 4.80 -1.85 5.56
C THR A 148 3.61 -1.65 6.54
N TYR A 149 3.83 -1.83 7.85
CA TYR A 149 2.75 -1.72 8.87
C TYR A 149 2.94 -0.53 9.80
N LEU A 150 1.90 0.28 10.01
CA LEU A 150 1.92 1.37 10.98
C LEU A 150 1.23 0.94 12.28
N SER A 151 2.01 0.78 13.36
CA SER A 151 1.49 0.53 14.70
C SER A 151 1.46 1.86 15.47
N LEU A 152 0.27 2.30 15.85
CA LEU A 152 0.07 3.41 16.78
C LEU A 152 -0.03 2.81 18.18
N ASN A 153 0.87 3.20 19.08
CA ASN A 153 0.79 2.76 20.48
C ASN A 153 -0.36 3.49 21.19
N GLU A 154 -1.24 2.72 21.84
CA GLU A 154 -2.13 3.22 22.89
C GLU A 154 -1.29 3.51 24.15
N ASP A 155 -0.78 4.73 24.27
CA ASP A 155 -0.34 5.20 25.58
C ASP A 155 -1.56 5.67 26.37
N ASN A 156 -1.84 4.96 27.47
CA ASN A 156 -2.78 5.37 28.51
C ASN A 156 -2.28 6.69 29.13
N SER A 157 -2.85 7.83 28.70
CA SER A 157 -2.72 9.12 29.38
C SER A 157 -4.08 9.69 29.77
#